data_AF-A0A1D6HXD4-F1
#
_entry.id   AF-A0A1D6HXD4-F1
#
_cell.length_a   1.000
_cell.length_b   1.000
_cell.length_c   1.000
_cell.angle_alpha   90.00
_cell.angle_beta   90.00
_cell.angle_gamma   90.00
#
_symmetry.space_group_name_H-M   'P 1'
#
loop_
_entity.id
_entity.type
_entity.pdbx_description
1 polymer ?
#
loop_
_entity_poly.entity_id
_entity_poly.type
_entity_poly.pdbx_seq_one_letter_code
_entity_poly.pdbx_strand_id
1 'polypeptide(L)'
;MPKRTTHTYSSEDALPEGPESDLFVYYCKHCASHVLITDKAKHLSRLNVKEAGKVMLKRGEGKLEKQFRMSCVGCDLFVCYRSEEDLEVAPFIYVIDGALSSVAAETNPHDAPVPPCITQLEGGLVQVAIEVEDRAQRSAITRVNADDVRVTVAALAARGEANSELLEFMGKVLGLRLTQMTLQRGWNNKSKLLIVEDLSARQVYEKLLEAVQP
;
A
#
# COMPACT_ATOMS: atom_id res chain seq x y z
N MET A 1 23.99 10.29 -17.55
CA MET A 1 23.14 9.16 -17.11
C MET A 1 23.36 8.96 -15.63
N PRO A 2 22.40 9.27 -14.74
CA PRO A 2 22.59 9.00 -13.32
C PRO A 2 22.52 7.47 -13.11
N LYS A 3 23.56 6.91 -12.49
CA LYS A 3 23.60 5.50 -12.10
C LYS A 3 22.52 5.30 -11.03
N ARG A 4 21.48 4.53 -11.35
CA ARG A 4 20.46 4.09 -10.39
C ARG A 4 21.15 3.18 -9.38
N THR A 5 21.54 3.71 -8.23
CA THR A 5 21.99 2.92 -7.09
C THR A 5 20.76 2.28 -6.47
N THR A 6 20.51 1.02 -6.82
CA THR A 6 19.57 0.16 -6.10
C THR A 6 20.17 -0.08 -4.72
N HIS A 7 19.60 0.52 -3.69
CA HIS A 7 19.93 0.15 -2.32
C HIS A 7 19.26 -1.20 -2.06
N THR A 8 20.06 -2.26 -2.02
CA THR A 8 19.62 -3.60 -1.63
C THR A 8 19.59 -3.60 -0.12
N TYR A 9 18.40 -3.46 0.48
CA TYR A 9 18.24 -3.64 1.92
C TYR A 9 18.06 -5.14 2.17
N SER A 10 19.10 -5.75 2.72
CA SER A 10 19.10 -7.11 3.26
C SER A 10 18.57 -7.05 4.68
N SER A 11 18.00 -8.13 5.21
CA SER A 11 17.71 -8.21 6.66
C SER A 11 18.96 -8.12 7.56
N GLU A 12 20.16 -8.05 6.99
CA GLU A 12 21.40 -7.64 7.65
C GLU A 12 21.45 -6.15 7.99
N ASP A 13 20.70 -5.31 7.26
CA ASP A 13 20.63 -3.85 7.43
C ASP A 13 19.58 -3.43 8.46
N ALA A 14 18.70 -4.34 8.87
CA ALA A 14 17.72 -4.16 9.94
C ALA A 14 18.38 -4.36 11.31
N LEU A 15 19.30 -3.47 11.69
CA LEU A 15 19.78 -3.40 13.07
C LEU A 15 18.59 -3.04 13.96
N PRO A 16 18.26 -3.83 15.00
CA PRO A 16 17.22 -3.42 15.94
C PRO A 16 17.65 -2.09 16.56
N GLU A 17 16.82 -1.05 16.45
CA GLU A 17 17.02 0.24 17.13
C GLU A 17 16.76 0.09 18.65
N GLY A 18 17.39 -0.91 19.27
CA GLY A 18 17.25 -1.23 20.67
C GLY A 18 16.04 -2.12 21.00
N PRO A 19 15.81 -2.36 22.31
CA PRO A 19 14.77 -3.26 22.82
C PRO A 19 13.32 -2.80 22.57
N GLU A 20 13.13 -1.64 21.94
CA GLU A 20 11.82 -1.09 21.56
C GLU A 20 11.53 -1.16 20.05
N SER A 21 12.35 -1.90 19.28
CA SER A 21 12.13 -2.13 17.85
C SER A 21 10.82 -2.90 17.57
N ASP A 22 9.98 -2.38 16.68
CA ASP A 22 8.72 -3.00 16.21
C ASP A 22 8.93 -4.22 15.28
N LEU A 23 10.18 -4.47 14.86
CA LEU A 23 10.57 -5.62 14.06
C LEU A 23 11.65 -6.42 14.80
N PHE A 24 11.40 -7.72 14.98
CA PHE A 24 12.34 -8.62 15.62
C PHE A 24 12.98 -9.53 14.57
N VAL A 25 14.31 -9.46 14.45
CA VAL A 25 15.09 -10.38 13.61
C VAL A 25 15.35 -11.63 14.44
N TYR A 26 14.76 -12.74 14.02
CA TYR A 26 15.02 -14.05 14.63
C TYR A 26 16.06 -14.79 13.81
N TYR A 27 16.91 -15.56 14.47
CA TYR A 27 17.89 -16.39 13.79
C TYR A 27 17.39 -17.82 13.71
N CYS A 28 17.56 -18.46 12.55
CA CYS A 28 17.30 -19.88 12.38
C CYS A 28 18.14 -20.66 13.39
N LYS A 29 17.48 -21.39 14.31
CA LYS A 29 18.13 -22.15 15.38
C LYS A 29 19.15 -23.18 14.88
N HIS A 30 19.08 -23.57 13.61
CA HIS A 30 19.91 -24.62 13.02
C HIS A 30 21.05 -24.10 12.13
N CYS A 31 20.86 -22.97 11.43
CA CYS A 31 21.89 -22.43 10.53
C CYS A 31 22.31 -21.00 10.87
N ALA A 32 21.76 -20.42 11.93
CA ALA A 32 22.00 -19.04 12.39
C ALA A 32 21.73 -17.94 11.36
N SER A 33 21.08 -18.26 10.23
CA SER A 33 20.66 -17.26 9.23
C SER A 33 19.51 -16.41 9.77
N HIS A 34 19.50 -15.12 9.43
CA HIS A 34 18.43 -14.19 9.79
C HIS A 34 17.07 -14.62 9.19
N VAL A 35 15.99 -14.37 9.91
CA VAL A 35 14.60 -14.60 9.51
C VAL A 35 13.77 -13.44 10.06
N LEU A 36 13.11 -12.70 9.18
CA LEU A 36 12.15 -11.66 9.56
C LEU A 36 10.85 -12.35 9.99
N ILE A 37 10.48 -12.21 11.26
CA ILE A 37 9.25 -12.78 11.81
C ILE A 37 8.47 -11.65 12.47
N THR A 38 7.22 -11.46 12.06
CA THR A 38 6.30 -10.53 12.71
C THR A 38 5.50 -11.29 13.77
N ASP A 39 5.54 -10.82 15.03
CA ASP A 39 4.70 -11.37 16.10
C ASP A 39 3.23 -11.03 15.80
N LYS A 40 2.42 -12.07 15.61
CA LYS A 40 0.99 -11.93 15.28
C LYS A 40 0.22 -11.20 16.37
N ALA A 41 0.53 -11.44 17.64
CA ALA A 41 -0.19 -10.86 18.76
C ALA A 41 0.09 -9.36 18.94
N LYS A 42 1.24 -8.89 18.42
CA LYS A 42 1.67 -7.49 18.58
C LYS A 42 1.49 -6.63 17.32
N HIS A 43 1.68 -7.18 16.11
CA HIS A 43 1.87 -6.35 14.91
C HIS A 43 0.98 -6.71 13.70
N LEU A 44 0.22 -7.81 13.73
CA LEU A 44 -0.63 -8.23 12.60
C LEU A 44 -2.07 -7.75 12.78
N SER A 45 -2.31 -6.48 12.47
CA SER A 45 -3.67 -5.93 12.51
C SER A 45 -4.49 -6.31 11.27
N ARG A 46 -3.91 -6.30 10.05
CA ARG A 46 -4.58 -6.70 8.79
C ARG A 46 -3.59 -7.12 7.70
N LEU A 47 -3.62 -8.39 7.27
CA LEU A 47 -3.00 -8.85 6.01
C LEU A 47 -4.11 -9.11 4.98
N ASN A 48 -4.08 -8.44 3.83
CA ASN A 48 -5.04 -8.68 2.75
C ASN A 48 -4.56 -9.83 1.84
N VAL A 49 -4.57 -11.04 2.40
CA VAL A 49 -4.09 -12.26 1.74
C VAL A 49 -5.15 -13.37 1.73
N LYS A 50 -5.07 -14.26 0.74
CA LYS A 50 -5.92 -15.45 0.60
C LYS A 50 -5.08 -16.72 0.57
N GLU A 51 -5.69 -17.85 0.92
CA GLU A 51 -5.07 -19.17 0.83
C GLU A 51 -4.58 -19.45 -0.59
N ALA A 52 -3.31 -19.84 -0.71
CA ALA A 52 -2.61 -20.12 -1.97
C ALA A 52 -2.07 -21.57 -2.01
N GLY A 53 -2.69 -22.44 -1.22
CA GLY A 53 -2.41 -23.87 -1.20
C GLY A 53 -1.32 -24.30 -0.23
N LYS A 54 -1.06 -25.61 -0.22
CA LYS A 54 -0.17 -26.28 0.71
C LYS A 54 0.98 -26.93 -0.04
N VAL A 55 2.21 -26.66 0.40
CA VAL A 55 3.44 -27.19 -0.19
C VAL A 55 4.27 -27.88 0.88
N MET A 56 4.86 -29.02 0.54
CA MET A 56 5.87 -29.69 1.37
C MET A 56 7.24 -29.46 0.74
N LEU A 57 8.11 -28.73 1.41
CA LEU A 57 9.48 -28.52 0.96
C LEU A 57 10.42 -29.51 1.62
N LYS A 58 11.33 -30.09 0.82
CA LYS A 58 12.50 -30.80 1.33
C LYS A 58 13.59 -29.78 1.65
N ARG A 59 13.97 -29.70 2.92
CA ARG A 59 15.12 -28.94 3.41
C ARG A 59 16.32 -29.87 3.57
N GLY A 60 17.50 -29.30 3.84
CA GLY A 60 18.73 -30.07 4.04
C GLY A 60 18.56 -31.18 5.10
N GLU A 61 19.34 -32.25 4.95
CA GLU A 61 19.33 -33.42 5.85
C GLU A 61 17.97 -34.16 5.94
N GLY A 62 17.18 -34.15 4.86
CA GLY A 62 15.92 -34.91 4.80
C GLY A 62 14.77 -34.32 5.64
N LYS A 63 14.93 -33.10 6.16
CA LYS A 63 13.89 -32.39 6.90
C LYS A 63 12.80 -31.93 5.96
N LEU A 64 11.55 -32.05 6.38
CA LEU A 64 10.38 -31.58 5.63
C LEU A 64 9.78 -30.35 6.30
N GLU A 65 9.48 -29.33 5.50
CA GLU A 65 8.78 -28.13 5.94
C GLU A 65 7.42 -28.06 5.28
N LYS A 66 6.37 -28.03 6.09
CA LYS A 66 5.01 -27.81 5.64
C LYS A 66 4.75 -26.32 5.54
N GLN A 67 4.31 -25.89 4.38
CA GLN A 67 3.97 -24.50 4.10
C GLN A 67 2.52 -24.42 3.68
N PHE A 68 1.73 -23.65 4.43
CA PHE A 68 0.44 -23.14 3.98
C PHE A 68 0.67 -21.74 3.47
N ARG A 69 0.63 -21.59 2.15
CA ARG A 69 1.00 -20.37 1.45
C ARG A 69 -0.18 -19.44 1.39
N MET A 70 0.11 -18.15 1.44
CA MET A 70 -0.87 -17.08 1.30
C MET A 70 -0.41 -16.10 0.24
N SER A 71 -1.35 -15.66 -0.60
CA SER A 71 -1.11 -14.76 -1.72
C SER A 71 -1.89 -13.47 -1.57
N CYS A 72 -1.42 -12.39 -2.19
CA CYS A 72 -2.15 -11.12 -2.27
C CYS A 72 -3.52 -11.35 -2.93
N VAL A 73 -4.60 -10.88 -2.30
CA VAL A 73 -5.96 -11.05 -2.84
C VAL A 73 -6.09 -10.41 -4.24
N GLY A 74 -5.40 -9.28 -4.47
CA GLY A 74 -5.53 -8.48 -5.67
C GLY A 74 -4.71 -8.94 -6.88
N CYS A 75 -3.56 -9.59 -6.67
CA CYS A 75 -2.64 -9.93 -7.77
C CYS A 75 -2.01 -11.32 -7.70
N ASP A 76 -2.44 -12.17 -6.76
CA ASP A 76 -1.93 -13.55 -6.58
C ASP A 76 -0.43 -13.67 -6.26
N LEU A 77 0.26 -12.56 -6.01
CA LEU A 77 1.65 -12.56 -5.56
C LEU A 77 1.78 -13.41 -4.29
N PHE A 78 2.73 -14.34 -4.26
CA PHE A 78 3.03 -15.13 -3.07
C PHE A 78 3.70 -14.24 -2.01
N VAL A 79 2.94 -13.88 -0.97
CA VAL A 79 3.36 -12.87 0.02
C VAL A 79 3.99 -13.50 1.24
N CYS A 80 3.40 -14.56 1.77
CA CYS A 80 3.83 -15.16 3.03
C CYS A 80 3.32 -16.58 3.18
N TYR A 81 3.84 -17.32 4.16
CA TYR A 81 3.35 -18.64 4.51
C TYR A 81 3.36 -18.88 6.02
N ARG A 82 2.67 -19.94 6.44
CA ARG A 82 2.63 -20.43 7.83
C ARG A 82 2.89 -21.93 7.89
N SER A 83 3.31 -22.43 9.05
CA SER A 83 3.56 -23.87 9.28
C SER A 83 2.30 -24.66 9.64
N GLU A 84 1.31 -23.98 10.22
CA GLU A 84 0.04 -24.54 10.65
C GLU A 84 -1.09 -24.20 9.68
N GLU A 85 -2.11 -25.07 9.64
CA GLU A 85 -3.23 -24.91 8.72
C GLU A 85 -4.09 -23.72 9.10
N ASP A 86 -4.41 -23.55 10.38
CA ASP A 86 -5.26 -22.45 10.83
C ASP A 86 -4.43 -21.21 11.16
N LEU A 87 -4.86 -20.05 10.66
CA LEU A 87 -4.21 -18.78 10.94
C LEU A 87 -4.25 -18.46 12.44
N GLU A 88 -5.30 -18.89 13.15
CA GLU A 88 -5.50 -18.64 14.58
C GLU A 88 -4.43 -19.31 15.44
N VAL A 89 -4.06 -20.54 15.11
CA VAL A 89 -3.09 -21.33 15.87
C VAL A 89 -1.65 -21.12 15.40
N ALA A 90 -1.45 -20.58 14.20
CA ALA A 90 -0.12 -20.32 13.68
C ALA A 90 0.60 -19.25 14.53
N PRO A 91 1.70 -19.61 15.22
CA PRO A 91 2.41 -18.66 16.08
C PRO A 91 3.21 -17.63 15.28
N PHE A 92 3.56 -17.95 14.03
CA PHE A 92 4.42 -17.14 13.17
C PHE A 92 3.88 -17.08 11.75
N ILE A 93 4.05 -15.92 11.12
CA ILE A 93 3.86 -15.72 9.68
C ILE A 93 5.22 -15.37 9.07
N TYR A 94 5.63 -16.13 8.06
CA TYR A 94 6.89 -15.93 7.35
C TYR A 94 6.61 -15.13 6.08
N VAL A 95 7.02 -13.86 6.08
CA VAL A 95 6.89 -12.98 4.91
C VAL A 95 8.01 -13.26 3.93
N ILE A 96 7.66 -13.39 2.65
CA ILE A 96 8.62 -13.57 1.58
C ILE A 96 9.37 -12.25 1.35
N ASP A 97 10.69 -12.36 1.29
CA ASP A 97 11.55 -11.20 1.05
C ASP A 97 11.15 -10.49 -0.27
N GLY A 98 11.07 -9.16 -0.20
CA GLY A 98 10.63 -8.31 -1.31
C GLY A 98 9.13 -8.40 -1.69
N ALA A 99 8.31 -9.18 -0.98
CA ALA A 99 6.89 -9.30 -1.33
C ALA A 99 6.01 -8.14 -0.80
N LEU A 100 6.51 -7.36 0.16
CA LEU A 100 5.85 -6.19 0.73
C LEU A 100 6.80 -4.98 0.68
N SER A 101 6.25 -3.78 0.50
CA SER A 101 6.98 -2.51 0.64
C SER A 101 6.23 -1.58 1.59
N SER A 102 6.96 -0.70 2.26
CA SER A 102 6.42 0.40 3.05
C SER A 102 5.85 1.53 2.16
N VAL A 103 6.17 1.52 0.86
CA VAL A 103 5.70 2.48 -0.13
C VAL A 103 4.77 1.78 -1.11
N ALA A 104 3.58 2.34 -1.29
CA ALA A 104 2.66 1.89 -2.31
C ALA A 104 3.22 2.30 -3.69
N ALA A 105 3.74 1.31 -4.44
CA ALA A 105 4.29 1.43 -5.80
C ALA A 105 5.77 1.86 -5.92
N GLU A 106 6.69 0.96 -5.54
CA GLU A 106 8.09 0.99 -6.03
C GLU A 106 8.26 0.36 -7.43
N THR A 107 7.23 -0.35 -7.91
CA THR A 107 7.19 -0.89 -9.27
C THR A 107 6.96 0.23 -10.28
N ASN A 108 7.43 0.03 -11.51
CA ASN A 108 7.20 0.99 -12.59
C ASN A 108 5.69 1.29 -12.69
N PRO A 109 5.23 2.56 -12.61
CA PRO A 109 3.80 2.91 -12.58
C PRO A 109 2.97 2.29 -13.69
N HIS A 110 3.60 2.04 -14.85
CA HIS A 110 2.99 1.39 -16.01
C HIS A 110 2.71 -0.10 -15.81
N ASP A 111 3.48 -0.80 -14.97
CA ASP A 111 3.36 -2.25 -14.72
C ASP A 111 2.52 -2.56 -13.48
N ALA A 112 2.35 -1.59 -12.57
CA ALA A 112 1.52 -1.75 -11.38
C ALA A 112 0.01 -1.75 -11.74
N PRO A 113 -0.85 -2.58 -11.14
CA PRO A 113 -2.30 -2.46 -11.31
C PRO A 113 -2.80 -1.12 -10.74
N VAL A 114 -3.89 -0.59 -11.31
CA VAL A 114 -4.56 0.60 -10.74
C VAL A 114 -5.13 0.23 -9.37
N PRO A 115 -4.84 1.00 -8.30
CA PRO A 115 -5.37 0.72 -6.97
C PRO A 115 -6.91 0.81 -6.92
N PRO A 116 -7.58 0.00 -6.10
CA PRO A 116 -9.05 -0.05 -6.05
C PRO A 116 -9.71 1.22 -5.47
N CYS A 117 -8.95 2.13 -4.86
CA CYS A 117 -9.43 3.47 -4.52
C CYS A 117 -9.67 4.35 -5.77
N ILE A 118 -9.20 3.93 -6.95
CA ILE A 118 -9.42 4.56 -8.26
C ILE A 118 -10.25 3.60 -9.12
N THR A 119 -11.56 3.82 -9.16
CA THR A 119 -12.51 2.91 -9.78
C THR A 119 -13.04 3.49 -11.09
N GLN A 120 -12.93 2.73 -12.18
CA GLN A 120 -13.64 3.05 -13.41
C GLN A 120 -15.14 2.78 -13.22
N LEU A 121 -15.96 3.80 -13.43
CA LEU A 121 -17.41 3.70 -13.41
C LEU A 121 -17.96 3.57 -14.85
N GLU A 122 -19.25 3.25 -14.93
CA GLU A 122 -20.01 3.29 -16.18
C GLU A 122 -20.05 4.72 -16.75
N GLY A 123 -20.21 4.83 -18.08
CA GLY A 123 -20.27 6.13 -18.75
C GLY A 123 -18.93 6.86 -18.89
N GLY A 124 -17.80 6.18 -18.66
CA GLY A 124 -16.45 6.75 -18.82
C GLY A 124 -15.99 7.61 -17.64
N LEU A 125 -16.75 7.62 -16.55
CA LEU A 125 -16.38 8.32 -15.32
C LEU A 125 -15.37 7.52 -14.51
N VAL A 126 -14.57 8.21 -13.69
CA VAL A 126 -13.68 7.58 -12.72
C VAL A 126 -13.97 8.15 -11.34
N GLN A 127 -14.07 7.28 -10.33
CA GLN A 127 -14.20 7.66 -8.93
C GLN A 127 -12.88 7.46 -8.20
N VAL A 128 -12.44 8.48 -7.47
CA VAL A 128 -11.25 8.44 -6.62
C VAL A 128 -11.67 8.63 -5.16
N ALA A 129 -11.32 7.69 -4.30
CA ALA A 129 -11.44 7.82 -2.86
C ALA A 129 -10.28 8.66 -2.30
N ILE A 130 -10.60 9.78 -1.66
CA ILE A 130 -9.64 10.75 -1.16
C ILE A 130 -9.79 10.89 0.36
N GLU A 131 -8.69 10.76 1.09
CA GLU A 131 -8.62 11.12 2.51
C GLU A 131 -7.96 12.50 2.63
N VAL A 132 -8.67 13.46 3.21
CA VAL A 132 -8.25 14.86 3.29
C VAL A 132 -7.71 15.19 4.68
N GLU A 133 -6.52 15.77 4.74
CA GLU A 133 -5.92 16.37 5.92
C GLU A 133 -5.88 17.90 5.76
N ASP A 134 -6.60 18.64 6.61
CA ASP A 134 -6.63 20.10 6.58
C ASP A 134 -5.49 20.73 7.40
N ARG A 135 -5.31 22.05 7.30
CA ARG A 135 -4.31 22.83 8.06
C ARG A 135 -2.85 22.50 7.73
N ALA A 136 -2.60 22.01 6.53
CA ALA A 136 -1.23 21.82 6.06
C ALA A 136 -0.59 23.14 5.60
N GLN A 137 0.74 23.14 5.43
CA GLN A 137 1.44 24.29 4.86
C GLN A 137 1.11 24.53 3.38
N ARG A 138 0.78 23.46 2.66
CA ARG A 138 0.43 23.48 1.24
C ARG A 138 -0.47 22.31 0.88
N SER A 139 -1.20 22.45 -0.22
CA SER A 139 -1.86 21.32 -0.85
C SER A 139 -0.85 20.37 -1.49
N ALA A 140 -0.93 19.07 -1.18
CA ALA A 140 -0.03 18.04 -1.70
C ALA A 140 -0.68 16.65 -1.67
N ILE A 141 -0.32 15.80 -2.62
CA ILE A 141 -0.62 14.36 -2.54
C ILE A 141 0.52 13.72 -1.76
N THR A 142 0.23 13.26 -0.55
CA THR A 142 1.26 12.66 0.32
C THR A 142 1.36 11.15 0.14
N ARG A 143 0.28 10.50 -0.32
CA ARG A 143 0.25 9.05 -0.52
C ARG A 143 -0.85 8.62 -1.49
N VAL A 144 -0.58 7.60 -2.29
CA VAL A 144 -1.59 6.86 -3.07
C VAL A 144 -1.47 5.40 -2.67
N ASN A 145 -2.52 4.79 -2.13
CA ASN A 145 -2.51 3.36 -1.79
C ASN A 145 -3.81 2.67 -2.24
N ALA A 146 -4.05 1.43 -1.80
CA ALA A 146 -5.24 0.69 -2.18
C ALA A 146 -6.55 1.25 -1.59
N ASP A 147 -6.50 1.91 -0.45
CA ASP A 147 -7.67 2.37 0.30
C ASP A 147 -8.05 3.81 -0.05
N ASP A 148 -7.06 4.70 -0.15
CA ASP A 148 -7.24 6.13 -0.37
C ASP A 148 -6.06 6.79 -1.12
N VAL A 149 -6.38 7.93 -1.72
CA VAL A 149 -5.41 8.97 -2.10
C VAL A 149 -5.40 9.99 -0.97
N ARG A 150 -4.30 10.09 -0.22
CA ARG A 150 -4.16 11.06 0.85
C ARG A 150 -3.72 12.41 0.29
N VAL A 151 -4.51 13.43 0.59
CA VAL A 151 -4.27 14.80 0.15
C VAL A 151 -4.28 15.72 1.36
N THR A 152 -3.22 16.50 1.50
CA THR A 152 -3.21 17.62 2.44
C THR A 152 -3.76 18.86 1.77
N VAL A 153 -4.45 19.74 2.50
CA VAL A 153 -4.91 21.05 2.04
C VAL A 153 -4.60 22.13 3.07
N ALA A 154 -4.34 23.35 2.62
CA ALA A 154 -4.03 24.46 3.52
C ALA A 154 -5.29 25.03 4.18
N ALA A 155 -6.38 25.15 3.42
CA ALA A 155 -7.66 25.62 3.91
C ALA A 155 -8.21 24.75 5.05
N LEU A 156 -8.96 25.41 5.93
CA LEU A 156 -9.65 24.76 7.03
C LEU A 156 -10.85 23.96 6.51
N ALA A 157 -11.19 22.87 7.21
CA ALA A 157 -12.47 22.18 7.05
C ALA A 157 -13.66 22.99 7.60
N ALA A 158 -13.70 24.29 7.33
CA ALA A 158 -14.78 25.21 7.67
C ALA A 158 -15.46 25.69 6.39
N ARG A 159 -16.79 25.78 6.41
CA ARG A 159 -17.62 26.41 5.36
C ARG A 159 -17.35 25.97 3.91
N GLY A 160 -16.78 24.78 3.70
CA GLY A 160 -16.48 24.23 2.37
C GLY A 160 -15.20 24.74 1.71
N GLU A 161 -14.36 25.49 2.43
CA GLU A 161 -13.09 26.03 1.90
C GLU A 161 -12.13 24.90 1.51
N ALA A 162 -11.91 23.93 2.39
CA ALA A 162 -11.11 22.74 2.08
C ALA A 162 -11.59 21.95 0.84
N ASN A 163 -12.91 21.88 0.60
CA ASN A 163 -13.45 21.20 -0.58
C ASN A 163 -13.14 21.97 -1.87
N SER A 164 -13.20 23.30 -1.80
CA SER A 164 -12.94 24.19 -2.93
C SER A 164 -11.45 24.15 -3.30
N GLU A 165 -10.57 24.27 -2.30
CA GLU A 165 -9.13 24.13 -2.52
C GLU A 165 -8.76 22.74 -3.04
N LEU A 166 -9.37 21.67 -2.50
CA LEU A 166 -9.14 20.31 -2.99
C LEU A 166 -9.52 20.19 -4.47
N LEU A 167 -10.69 20.67 -4.88
CA LEU A 167 -11.11 20.62 -6.29
C LEU A 167 -10.16 21.41 -7.20
N GLU A 168 -9.74 22.60 -6.80
CA GLU A 168 -8.77 23.39 -7.55
C GLU A 168 -7.41 22.70 -7.66
N PHE A 169 -6.92 22.12 -6.57
CA PHE A 169 -5.66 21.40 -6.53
C PHE A 169 -5.72 20.15 -7.41
N MET A 170 -6.76 19.33 -7.28
CA MET A 170 -6.94 18.13 -8.11
C MET A 170 -7.12 18.48 -9.59
N GLY A 171 -7.77 19.60 -9.93
CA GLY A 171 -7.87 20.08 -11.30
C GLY A 171 -6.50 20.39 -11.91
N LYS A 172 -5.60 21.00 -11.13
CA LYS A 172 -4.22 21.25 -11.55
C LYS A 172 -3.43 19.95 -11.73
N VAL A 173 -3.53 19.01 -10.78
CA VAL A 173 -2.84 17.71 -10.85
C VAL A 173 -3.31 16.89 -12.06
N LEU A 174 -4.63 16.81 -12.26
CA LEU A 174 -5.20 15.97 -13.30
C LEU A 174 -5.19 16.66 -14.68
N GLY A 175 -5.06 17.98 -14.72
CA GLY A 175 -5.19 18.77 -15.95
C GLY A 175 -6.65 18.90 -16.41
N LEU A 176 -7.59 18.92 -15.46
CA LEU A 176 -9.02 18.97 -15.68
C LEU A 176 -9.62 20.31 -15.26
N ARG A 177 -10.71 20.71 -15.93
CA ARG A 177 -11.53 21.85 -15.53
C ARG A 177 -12.39 21.46 -14.33
N LEU A 178 -12.76 22.44 -13.50
CA LEU A 178 -13.68 22.23 -12.37
C LEU A 178 -15.01 21.60 -12.80
N THR A 179 -15.48 21.87 -14.03
CA THR A 179 -16.72 21.28 -14.56
C THR A 179 -16.62 19.79 -14.87
N GLN A 180 -15.40 19.25 -15.05
CA GLN A 180 -15.13 17.85 -15.33
C GLN A 180 -14.91 17.05 -14.03
N MET A 181 -15.16 17.66 -12.88
CA MET A 181 -14.92 17.08 -11.57
C MET A 181 -16.06 17.38 -10.62
N THR A 182 -16.49 16.38 -9.86
CA THR A 182 -17.50 16.53 -8.82
C THR A 182 -17.00 15.91 -7.52
N LEU A 183 -17.07 16.66 -6.43
CA LEU A 183 -16.71 16.17 -5.11
C LEU A 183 -17.96 15.74 -4.33
N GLN A 184 -18.01 14.47 -3.94
CA GLN A 184 -19.07 13.90 -3.12
C GLN A 184 -18.55 13.60 -1.70
N ARG A 185 -19.48 13.46 -0.76
CA ARG A 185 -19.17 13.05 0.62
C ARG A 185 -18.74 11.58 0.63
N GLY A 186 -17.64 11.26 1.30
CA GLY A 186 -17.23 9.89 1.57
C GLY A 186 -17.82 9.33 2.87
N TRP A 187 -17.17 8.31 3.43
CA TRP A 187 -17.66 7.58 4.60
C TRP A 187 -17.56 8.33 5.93
N ASN A 188 -16.70 9.36 6.01
CA ASN A 188 -16.54 10.21 7.19
C ASN A 188 -16.30 11.68 6.76
N ASN A 189 -15.96 12.57 7.70
CA ASN A 189 -15.80 13.99 7.40
C ASN A 189 -14.53 14.33 6.60
N LYS A 190 -13.49 13.49 6.71
CA LYS A 190 -12.20 13.61 6.03
C LYS A 190 -12.19 12.89 4.68
N SER A 191 -13.04 11.90 4.51
CA SER A 191 -13.18 11.13 3.27
C SER A 191 -14.08 11.85 2.26
N LYS A 192 -13.61 11.91 1.01
CA LYS A 192 -14.32 12.44 -0.16
C LYS A 192 -14.27 11.43 -1.29
N LEU A 193 -15.28 11.47 -2.16
CA LEU A 193 -15.28 10.74 -3.42
C LEU A 193 -15.21 11.76 -4.56
N LEU A 194 -14.10 11.80 -5.27
CA LEU A 194 -13.92 12.66 -6.43
C LEU A 194 -14.32 11.89 -7.68
N ILE A 195 -15.36 12.36 -8.37
CA ILE A 195 -15.76 11.86 -9.68
C ILE A 195 -15.09 12.72 -10.74
N VAL A 196 -14.44 12.10 -11.72
CA VAL A 196 -13.76 12.77 -12.82
C VAL A 196 -14.23 12.25 -14.18
N GLU A 197 -14.25 13.15 -15.15
CA GLU A 197 -14.61 12.90 -16.55
C GLU A 197 -13.36 12.90 -17.45
N ASP A 198 -13.49 12.33 -18.65
CA ASP A 198 -12.52 12.39 -19.75
C ASP A 198 -11.12 11.77 -19.48
N LEU A 199 -10.94 11.07 -18.36
CA LEU A 199 -9.74 10.30 -18.05
C LEU A 199 -10.11 8.86 -17.70
N SER A 200 -9.30 7.91 -18.14
CA SER A 200 -9.35 6.53 -17.65
C SER A 200 -8.75 6.40 -16.25
N ALA A 201 -9.16 5.37 -15.51
CA ALA A 201 -8.63 5.08 -14.17
C ALA A 201 -7.09 4.97 -14.16
N ARG A 202 -6.50 4.43 -15.25
CA ARG A 202 -5.06 4.35 -15.45
C ARG A 202 -4.40 5.74 -15.56
N GLN A 203 -4.95 6.61 -16.41
CA GLN A 203 -4.41 7.97 -16.60
C GLN A 203 -4.50 8.80 -15.31
N VAL A 204 -5.60 8.64 -14.57
CA VAL A 204 -5.74 9.25 -13.24
C VAL A 204 -4.62 8.77 -12.32
N TYR A 205 -4.43 7.45 -12.21
CA TYR A 205 -3.40 6.88 -11.36
C TYR A 205 -1.99 7.36 -11.69
N GLU A 206 -1.61 7.38 -12.97
CA GLU A 206 -0.30 7.86 -13.43
C GLU A 206 -0.06 9.32 -13.02
N LYS A 207 -1.05 10.21 -13.26
CA LYS A 207 -0.96 11.62 -12.88
C LYS A 207 -0.87 11.83 -11.37
N LEU A 208 -1.57 11.02 -10.58
CA LEU A 208 -1.49 11.09 -9.12
C LEU A 208 -0.12 10.67 -8.62
N LEU A 209 0.45 9.59 -9.17
CA LEU A 209 1.79 9.11 -8.82
C LEU A 209 2.89 10.13 -9.16
N GLU A 210 2.81 10.77 -10.33
CA GLU A 210 3.75 11.83 -10.73
C GLU A 210 3.71 13.05 -9.79
N ALA A 211 2.55 13.30 -9.16
CA ALA A 211 2.32 14.42 -8.27
C ALA A 211 2.55 14.11 -6.78
N VAL A 212 2.92 12.87 -6.43
CA VAL A 212 3.22 12.51 -5.03
C VAL A 212 4.42 13.31 -4.53
N GLN A 213 4.19 14.07 -3.45
CA GLN A 213 5.21 14.81 -2.73
C GLN A 213 5.07 14.46 -1.25
N PRO A 214 6.00 13.66 -0.69
CA PRO A 214 5.99 13.34 0.73
C PRO A 214 6.13 14.58 1.63
#